data_AF-S7P387-F1
#
_entry.id   AF-S7P387-F1
#
_cell.length_a   1.000
_cell.length_b   1.000
_cell.length_c   1.000
_cell.angle_alpha   90.00
_cell.angle_beta   90.00
_cell.angle_gamma   90.00
#
_symmetry.space_group_name_H-M   'P 1'
#
loop_
_entity.id
_entity.type
_entity.pdbx_description
1 polymer ?
#
loop_
_entity_poly.entity_id
_entity_poly.type
_entity_poly.pdbx_seq_one_letter_code
_entity_poly.pdbx_strand_id
1 'polypeptide(L)'
;MLPYWEVALTKFKTHRFADCAMLLLTQLETGLRGLFAKVNGCPRRLLTAEAAALYTTFDEMLAQHLSDGEINQLPLVLGEPAMEFLWDFLNHQEGPRVRDHLSHGEVSLPAFPKGLADQLLAFSLVLLLRFADEDLASEFKEKAAVKALVRLAEGYSARFHPVALIKKQVLSCEESVRSWPLLPLPEDAAREAARLGGSSEASACEPLIIQIMSDLCHHVPGHHCAFGGLDSLPVERWPRPLPYICSLRVPTLFCPRAVLEVLTVLRSISSRCAQVSQQVAASLERRGRQWAEKSLRSRQRQNFLRMVSSVKLLAPVLSLVVLLVALELVSVHGVQGEEPCGRRRYLRFLKSVLQFTENLAACTSPARNQWDEAARLTHTALLGIWTFSERRQMLIHRAGSSR
;
A
#
# COMPACT_ATOMS: atom_id res chain seq x y z
N MET A 1 -30.79 15.88 -20.75
CA MET A 1 -29.61 15.86 -19.87
C MET A 1 -28.54 16.92 -20.21
N LEU A 2 -28.74 17.79 -21.22
CA LEU A 2 -27.71 18.70 -21.72
C LEU A 2 -27.21 19.83 -20.79
N PRO A 3 -28.02 20.51 -19.94
CA PRO A 3 -27.51 21.70 -19.24
C PRO A 3 -26.45 21.35 -18.18
N TYR A 4 -26.52 20.19 -17.53
CA TYR A 4 -25.64 19.90 -16.39
C TYR A 4 -24.20 19.57 -16.80
N TRP A 5 -23.99 18.91 -17.93
CA TRP A 5 -22.64 18.61 -18.43
C TRP A 5 -21.91 19.87 -18.89
N GLU A 6 -22.59 20.74 -19.64
CA GLU A 6 -22.04 22.02 -20.07
C GLU A 6 -21.73 22.93 -18.87
N VAL A 7 -22.63 22.95 -17.87
CA VAL A 7 -22.40 23.71 -16.64
C VAL A 7 -21.24 23.11 -15.85
N ALA A 8 -21.12 21.78 -15.72
CA ALA A 8 -19.99 21.15 -15.02
C ALA A 8 -18.65 21.54 -15.67
N LEU A 9 -18.56 21.49 -17.00
CA LEU A 9 -17.38 21.94 -17.75
C LEU A 9 -17.10 23.42 -17.56
N THR A 10 -18.14 24.26 -17.55
CA THR A 10 -18.00 25.70 -17.30
C THR A 10 -17.47 25.95 -15.89
N LYS A 11 -18.02 25.27 -14.88
CA LYS A 11 -17.55 25.38 -13.48
C LYS A 11 -16.08 24.99 -13.38
N PHE A 12 -15.71 23.87 -14.00
CA PHE A 12 -14.32 23.43 -14.07
C PHE A 12 -13.40 24.50 -14.69
N LYS A 13 -13.76 25.07 -15.84
CA LYS A 13 -13.00 26.14 -16.52
C LYS A 13 -12.89 27.40 -15.67
N THR A 14 -13.91 27.72 -14.88
CA THR A 14 -13.92 28.86 -13.94
C THR A 14 -13.28 28.55 -12.59
N HIS A 15 -12.49 27.47 -12.47
CA HIS A 15 -11.83 27.03 -11.23
C HIS A 15 -12.78 26.69 -10.06
N ARG A 16 -14.06 26.45 -10.37
CA ARG A 16 -15.09 26.03 -9.42
C ARG A 16 -15.15 24.50 -9.38
N PHE A 17 -14.11 23.89 -8.83
CA PHE A 17 -13.90 22.43 -8.89
C PHE A 17 -14.92 21.63 -8.08
N ALA A 18 -15.31 22.11 -6.90
CA ALA A 18 -16.34 21.46 -6.09
C ALA A 18 -17.69 21.42 -6.83
N ASP A 19 -18.10 22.54 -7.42
CA ASP A 19 -19.36 22.63 -8.17
C ASP A 19 -19.35 21.69 -9.39
N CYS A 20 -18.21 21.59 -10.09
CA CYS A 20 -18.03 20.61 -11.15
C CYS A 20 -18.22 19.18 -10.62
N ALA A 21 -17.52 18.81 -9.54
CA ALA A 21 -17.61 17.48 -8.94
C ALA A 21 -19.03 17.14 -8.49
N MET A 22 -19.73 18.07 -7.83
CA MET A 22 -21.12 17.89 -7.41
C MET A 22 -22.04 17.58 -8.59
N LEU A 23 -21.94 18.37 -9.67
CA LEU A 23 -22.74 18.15 -10.87
C LEU A 23 -22.43 16.81 -11.53
N LEU A 24 -21.15 16.45 -11.67
CA LEU A 24 -20.71 15.18 -12.25
C LEU A 24 -21.18 13.98 -11.43
N LEU A 25 -21.07 14.04 -10.10
CA LEU A 25 -21.48 12.95 -9.22
C LEU A 25 -22.98 12.66 -9.34
N THR A 26 -23.83 13.70 -9.44
CA THR A 26 -25.27 13.51 -9.66
C THR A 26 -25.56 12.83 -11.01
N GLN A 27 -24.87 13.24 -12.08
CA GLN A 27 -25.02 12.61 -13.39
C GLN A 27 -24.52 11.16 -13.38
N LEU A 28 -23.36 10.91 -12.77
CA LEU A 28 -22.75 9.59 -12.67
C LEU A 28 -23.64 8.63 -11.88
N GLU A 29 -24.15 9.06 -10.72
CA GLU A 29 -25.06 8.27 -9.89
C GLU A 29 -26.34 7.90 -10.66
N THR A 30 -26.91 8.85 -11.38
CA THR A 30 -28.13 8.65 -12.16
C THR A 30 -27.91 7.67 -13.32
N GLY A 31 -26.80 7.85 -14.06
CA GLY A 31 -26.43 6.96 -15.16
C GLY A 31 -26.13 5.54 -14.70
N LEU A 32 -25.37 5.39 -13.60
CA LEU A 32 -25.06 4.09 -13.01
C LEU A 32 -26.31 3.39 -12.49
N ARG A 33 -27.27 4.10 -11.89
CA ARG A 33 -28.54 3.50 -11.45
C ARG A 33 -29.35 2.98 -12.63
N GLY A 34 -29.44 3.76 -13.70
CA GLY A 34 -30.08 3.33 -14.95
C GLY A 34 -29.44 2.07 -15.50
N LEU A 35 -28.11 2.04 -15.56
CA LEU A 35 -27.36 0.88 -16.03
C LEU A 35 -27.56 -0.34 -15.12
N PHE A 36 -27.41 -0.16 -13.80
CA PHE A 36 -27.61 -1.20 -12.79
C PHE A 36 -29.01 -1.83 -12.89
N ALA A 37 -30.06 -1.01 -12.97
CA ALA A 37 -31.44 -1.49 -13.08
C ALA A 37 -31.66 -2.29 -14.38
N LYS A 38 -31.06 -1.83 -15.49
CA LYS A 38 -31.14 -2.51 -16.79
C LYS A 38 -30.42 -3.86 -16.77
N VAL A 39 -29.17 -3.91 -16.33
CA VAL A 39 -28.32 -5.11 -16.43
C VAL A 39 -28.70 -6.19 -15.42
N ASN A 40 -29.27 -5.80 -14.28
CA ASN A 40 -29.78 -6.73 -13.27
C ASN A 40 -31.29 -7.02 -13.41
N GLY A 41 -31.94 -6.58 -14.50
CA GLY A 41 -33.37 -6.87 -14.74
C GLY A 41 -34.32 -6.33 -13.67
N CYS A 42 -33.98 -5.23 -13.01
CA CYS A 42 -34.73 -4.66 -11.88
C CYS A 42 -35.20 -3.21 -12.14
N PRO A 43 -36.05 -2.97 -13.16
CA PRO A 43 -36.48 -1.62 -13.55
C PRO A 43 -37.17 -0.84 -12.43
N ARG A 44 -37.85 -1.55 -11.51
CA ARG A 44 -38.48 -0.95 -10.31
C ARG A 44 -37.48 -0.20 -9.42
N ARG A 45 -36.20 -0.57 -9.42
CA ARG A 45 -35.13 0.05 -8.63
C ARG A 45 -34.59 1.35 -9.23
N LEU A 46 -35.07 1.72 -10.43
CA LEU A 46 -34.80 3.00 -11.06
C LEU A 46 -35.65 4.14 -10.45
N LEU A 47 -36.86 3.80 -9.96
CA LEU A 47 -37.79 4.78 -9.42
C LEU A 47 -37.27 5.34 -8.09
N THR A 48 -37.59 6.61 -7.85
CA THR A 48 -37.21 7.38 -6.66
C THR A 48 -37.69 6.74 -5.38
N ALA A 49 -37.02 7.03 -4.25
CA ALA A 49 -37.37 6.55 -2.92
C ALA A 49 -38.89 6.64 -2.67
N GLU A 50 -39.56 5.49 -2.61
CA GLU A 50 -40.92 5.39 -2.12
C GLU A 50 -40.86 5.25 -0.59
N ALA A 51 -41.93 5.63 0.13
CA ALA A 51 -41.94 5.53 1.60
C ALA A 51 -41.68 4.08 2.12
N ALA A 52 -41.86 3.08 1.27
CA ALA A 52 -41.66 1.66 1.56
C ALA A 52 -40.39 1.05 0.93
N ALA A 53 -39.61 1.80 0.12
CA ALA A 53 -38.46 1.28 -0.60
C ALA A 53 -37.25 2.22 -0.51
N LEU A 54 -36.13 1.69 -0.01
CA LEU A 54 -34.87 2.42 0.05
C LEU A 54 -34.38 2.75 -1.37
N TYR A 55 -33.77 3.93 -1.48
CA TYR A 55 -33.19 4.41 -2.73
C TYR A 55 -31.96 3.58 -3.13
N THR A 56 -31.82 3.26 -4.42
CA THR A 56 -30.64 2.54 -4.91
C THR A 56 -29.38 3.40 -4.77
N THR A 57 -28.55 3.08 -3.77
CA THR A 57 -27.32 3.82 -3.41
C THR A 57 -26.09 3.29 -4.17
N PHE A 58 -24.97 4.02 -4.07
CA PHE A 58 -23.67 3.53 -4.55
C PHE A 58 -23.26 2.21 -3.88
N ASP A 59 -23.55 2.02 -2.59
CA ASP A 59 -23.23 0.78 -1.89
C ASP A 59 -23.92 -0.43 -2.53
N GLU A 60 -25.21 -0.27 -2.88
CA GLU A 60 -25.97 -1.32 -3.54
C GLU A 60 -25.51 -1.54 -4.99
N MET A 61 -25.24 -0.46 -5.73
CA MET A 61 -24.77 -0.56 -7.12
C MET A 61 -23.41 -1.21 -7.22
N LEU A 62 -22.52 -0.93 -6.26
CA LEU A 62 -21.13 -1.38 -6.27
C LEU A 62 -20.92 -2.69 -5.50
N ALA A 63 -21.96 -3.28 -4.88
CA ALA A 63 -21.89 -4.55 -4.17
C ALA A 63 -21.66 -5.75 -5.11
N GLN A 64 -21.09 -6.83 -4.57
CA GLN A 64 -20.85 -8.08 -5.32
C GLN A 64 -22.14 -8.83 -5.62
N HIS A 65 -23.06 -8.85 -4.65
CA HIS A 65 -24.33 -9.56 -4.71
C HIS A 65 -25.47 -8.57 -4.48
N LEU A 66 -26.60 -8.87 -5.11
CA LEU A 66 -27.87 -8.21 -4.88
C LEU A 66 -28.48 -8.66 -3.54
N SER A 67 -29.56 -8.00 -3.11
CA SER A 67 -30.23 -8.29 -1.83
C SER A 67 -30.85 -9.69 -1.77
N ASP A 68 -31.15 -10.30 -2.92
CA ASP A 68 -31.66 -11.66 -3.08
C ASP A 68 -30.54 -12.71 -3.20
N GLY A 69 -29.27 -12.30 -3.16
CA GLY A 69 -28.10 -13.18 -3.27
C GLY A 69 -27.60 -13.40 -4.69
N GLU A 70 -28.32 -12.92 -5.71
CA GLU A 70 -27.87 -13.01 -7.10
C GLU A 70 -26.61 -12.18 -7.35
N ILE A 71 -25.79 -12.59 -8.32
CA ILE A 71 -24.56 -11.86 -8.65
C ILE A 71 -24.92 -10.56 -9.37
N ASN A 72 -24.39 -9.45 -8.86
CA ASN A 72 -24.53 -8.16 -9.53
C ASN A 72 -23.80 -8.18 -10.88
N GLN A 73 -24.52 -7.87 -11.95
CA GLN A 73 -24.01 -7.87 -13.33
C GLN A 73 -23.31 -6.56 -13.71
N LEU A 74 -23.47 -5.49 -12.92
CA LEU A 74 -22.84 -4.19 -13.20
C LEU A 74 -21.31 -4.26 -13.33
N PRO A 75 -20.56 -4.98 -12.45
CA PRO A 75 -19.12 -5.11 -12.59
C PRO A 75 -18.67 -5.75 -13.91
N LEU A 76 -19.43 -6.71 -14.46
CA LEU A 76 -19.13 -7.33 -15.74
C LEU A 76 -19.26 -6.34 -16.89
N VAL A 77 -20.29 -5.48 -16.84
CA VAL A 77 -20.54 -4.48 -17.88
C VAL A 77 -19.57 -3.29 -17.81
N LEU A 78 -19.18 -2.86 -16.61
CA LEU A 78 -18.22 -1.76 -16.43
C LEU A 78 -16.76 -2.19 -16.59
N GLY A 79 -16.45 -3.44 -16.24
CA GLY A 79 -15.09 -3.94 -16.16
C GLY A 79 -14.35 -3.50 -14.90
N GLU A 80 -13.29 -4.24 -14.57
CA GLU A 80 -12.54 -4.09 -13.32
C GLU A 80 -11.94 -2.68 -13.11
N PRO A 81 -11.31 -2.01 -14.10
CA PRO A 81 -10.71 -0.69 -13.87
C PRO A 81 -11.73 0.38 -13.47
N ALA A 82 -12.91 0.35 -14.09
CA ALA A 82 -13.99 1.29 -13.77
C ALA A 82 -14.60 1.01 -12.39
N MET A 83 -14.74 -0.28 -12.04
CA MET A 83 -15.18 -0.68 -10.71
C MET A 83 -14.17 -0.27 -9.64
N GLU A 84 -12.87 -0.47 -9.86
CA GLU A 84 -11.82 -0.05 -8.94
C GLU A 84 -11.85 1.47 -8.75
N PHE A 85 -11.98 2.25 -9.83
CA PHE A 85 -12.11 3.71 -9.72
C PHE A 85 -13.29 4.12 -8.84
N LEU A 86 -14.47 3.55 -9.08
CA LEU A 86 -15.68 3.86 -8.33
C LEU A 86 -15.53 3.52 -6.84
N TRP A 87 -15.00 2.33 -6.52
CA TRP A 87 -14.73 1.94 -5.14
C TRP A 87 -13.71 2.86 -4.46
N ASP A 88 -12.64 3.19 -5.17
CA ASP A 88 -11.52 3.96 -4.66
C ASP A 88 -11.86 5.43 -4.40
N PHE A 89 -12.70 6.04 -5.26
CA PHE A 89 -13.12 7.43 -5.13
C PHE A 89 -14.35 7.64 -4.24
N LEU A 90 -15.25 6.66 -4.19
CA LEU A 90 -16.55 6.83 -3.53
C LEU A 90 -16.68 6.07 -2.21
N ASN A 91 -16.05 4.90 -2.06
CA ASN A 91 -16.37 3.99 -0.96
C ASN A 91 -15.22 3.69 0.01
N HIS A 92 -13.98 3.57 -0.47
CA HIS A 92 -12.86 3.23 0.42
C HIS A 92 -12.70 4.24 1.56
N GLN A 93 -12.65 3.75 2.81
CA GLN A 93 -12.61 4.58 4.02
C GLN A 93 -11.45 5.58 4.04
N GLU A 94 -10.31 5.17 3.51
CA GLU A 94 -9.09 5.99 3.40
C GLU A 94 -8.95 6.69 2.05
N GLY A 95 -9.92 6.47 1.17
CA GLY A 95 -10.03 7.15 -0.11
C GLY A 95 -10.65 8.54 0.04
N PRO A 96 -10.76 9.27 -1.08
CA PRO A 96 -11.31 10.62 -1.09
C PRO A 96 -12.77 10.70 -0.64
N ARG A 97 -13.53 9.61 -0.79
CA ARG A 97 -14.98 9.49 -0.51
C ARG A 97 -15.75 10.73 -0.96
N VAL A 98 -15.47 11.14 -2.21
CA VAL A 98 -15.77 12.51 -2.69
C VAL A 98 -17.25 12.82 -2.54
N ARG A 99 -18.11 11.84 -2.84
CA ARG A 99 -19.56 11.98 -2.72
C ARG A 99 -20.00 12.19 -1.28
N ASP A 100 -19.51 11.36 -0.35
CA ASP A 100 -19.92 11.42 1.06
C ASP A 100 -19.46 12.73 1.70
N HIS A 101 -18.17 13.08 1.58
CA HIS A 101 -17.62 14.29 2.19
C HIS A 101 -18.26 15.57 1.62
N LEU A 102 -18.58 15.62 0.33
CA LEU A 102 -19.32 16.74 -0.26
C LEU A 102 -20.75 16.83 0.29
N SER A 103 -21.45 15.69 0.41
CA SER A 103 -22.83 15.66 0.90
C SER A 103 -22.95 16.00 2.39
N HIS A 104 -21.93 15.69 3.19
CA HIS A 104 -21.86 16.03 4.61
C HIS A 104 -21.29 17.43 4.89
N GLY A 105 -20.82 18.16 3.87
CA GLY A 105 -20.24 19.49 4.05
C GLY A 105 -18.86 19.47 4.72
N GLU A 106 -18.16 18.34 4.66
CA GLU A 106 -16.82 18.16 5.28
C GLU A 106 -15.69 18.73 4.40
N VAL A 107 -16.00 19.15 3.17
CA VAL A 107 -15.03 19.73 2.24
C VAL A 107 -15.27 21.22 2.07
N SER A 108 -14.20 22.01 2.19
CA SER A 108 -14.21 23.42 1.82
C SER A 108 -14.32 23.56 0.28
N LEU A 109 -15.46 24.06 -0.20
CA LEU A 109 -15.72 24.20 -1.64
C LEU A 109 -14.65 25.01 -2.39
N PRO A 110 -14.16 26.15 -1.87
CA PRO A 110 -13.09 26.91 -2.54
C PRO A 110 -11.74 26.19 -2.57
N ALA A 111 -11.48 25.31 -1.59
CA ALA A 111 -10.24 24.57 -1.47
C ALA A 111 -10.33 23.14 -2.04
N PHE A 112 -11.40 22.82 -2.77
CA PHE A 112 -11.60 21.49 -3.32
C PHE A 112 -10.45 21.12 -4.28
N PRO A 113 -9.78 19.97 -4.10
CA PRO A 113 -8.60 19.62 -4.89
C PRO A 113 -8.93 19.50 -6.38
N LYS A 114 -8.29 20.32 -7.21
CA LYS A 114 -8.39 20.24 -8.67
C LYS A 114 -8.19 18.82 -9.19
N GLY A 115 -7.17 18.11 -8.68
CA GLY A 115 -6.84 16.76 -9.13
C GLY A 115 -7.94 15.71 -8.90
N LEU A 116 -8.87 15.92 -7.94
CA LEU A 116 -10.04 15.06 -7.77
C LEU A 116 -11.12 15.38 -8.81
N ALA A 117 -11.35 16.66 -9.09
CA ALA A 117 -12.26 17.08 -10.16
C ALA A 117 -11.76 16.64 -11.54
N ASP A 118 -10.45 16.72 -11.80
CA ASP A 118 -9.81 16.25 -13.03
C ASP A 118 -10.10 14.76 -13.26
N GLN A 119 -9.87 13.93 -12.23
CA GLN A 119 -10.08 12.48 -12.30
C GLN A 119 -11.56 12.11 -12.45
N LEU A 120 -12.46 12.76 -11.69
CA LEU A 120 -13.90 12.55 -11.83
C LEU A 120 -14.41 12.96 -13.21
N LEU A 121 -13.96 14.09 -13.75
CA LEU A 121 -14.34 14.56 -15.07
C LEU A 121 -13.84 13.61 -16.17
N ALA A 122 -12.57 13.20 -16.11
CA ALA A 122 -11.99 12.26 -17.05
C ALA A 122 -12.73 10.91 -17.04
N PHE A 123 -12.96 10.35 -15.85
CA PHE A 123 -13.69 9.10 -15.69
C PHE A 123 -15.13 9.19 -16.20
N SER A 124 -15.83 10.27 -15.84
CA SER A 124 -17.20 10.53 -16.28
C SER A 124 -17.30 10.64 -17.80
N LEU A 125 -16.34 11.31 -18.44
CA LEU A 125 -16.28 11.43 -19.90
C LEU A 125 -16.04 10.07 -20.57
N VAL A 126 -15.14 9.24 -20.03
CA VAL A 126 -14.88 7.90 -20.57
C VAL A 126 -16.12 7.01 -20.46
N LEU A 127 -16.82 7.03 -19.31
CA LEU A 127 -18.08 6.28 -19.17
C LEU A 127 -19.16 6.78 -20.12
N LEU A 128 -19.33 8.10 -20.26
CA LEU A 128 -20.27 8.67 -21.23
C LEU A 128 -19.99 8.17 -22.64
N LEU A 129 -18.74 8.23 -23.10
CA LEU A 129 -18.35 7.77 -24.44
C LEU A 129 -18.54 6.27 -24.64
N ARG A 130 -18.44 5.47 -23.57
CA ARG A 130 -18.67 4.03 -23.62
C ARG A 130 -20.14 3.67 -23.81
N PHE A 131 -21.06 4.49 -23.30
CA PHE A 131 -22.50 4.25 -23.37
C PHE A 131 -23.24 5.20 -24.30
N ALA A 132 -22.53 6.06 -25.04
CA ALA A 132 -23.07 6.90 -26.09
C ALA A 132 -23.44 6.06 -27.32
N ASP A 133 -24.31 6.63 -28.16
CA ASP A 133 -24.64 6.05 -29.47
C ASP A 133 -23.38 5.84 -30.30
N GLU A 134 -23.26 4.69 -31.00
CA GLU A 134 -22.04 4.32 -31.72
C GLU A 134 -21.69 5.30 -32.84
N ASP A 135 -22.68 5.88 -33.51
CA ASP A 135 -22.45 6.84 -34.59
C ASP A 135 -21.80 8.11 -34.04
N LEU A 136 -22.29 8.61 -32.90
CA LEU A 136 -21.72 9.76 -32.21
C LEU A 136 -20.36 9.40 -31.59
N ALA A 137 -20.25 8.25 -30.96
CA ALA A 137 -19.04 7.83 -30.26
C ALA A 137 -17.87 7.58 -31.21
N SER A 138 -18.12 7.06 -32.41
CA SER A 138 -17.09 6.75 -33.40
C SER A 138 -16.25 7.97 -33.80
N GLU A 139 -16.89 9.13 -33.99
CA GLU A 139 -16.22 10.38 -34.34
C GLU A 139 -15.28 10.88 -33.22
N PHE A 140 -15.71 10.73 -31.96
CA PHE A 140 -14.91 11.17 -30.81
C PHE A 140 -13.83 10.16 -30.41
N LYS A 141 -14.11 8.86 -30.52
CA LYS A 141 -13.18 7.76 -30.18
C LYS A 141 -11.89 7.85 -31.01
N GLU A 142 -11.93 8.44 -32.21
CA GLU A 142 -10.74 8.60 -33.05
C GLU A 142 -9.78 9.71 -32.60
N LYS A 143 -10.24 10.66 -31.80
CA LYS A 143 -9.42 11.79 -31.34
C LYS A 143 -8.32 11.29 -30.39
N ALA A 144 -7.08 11.67 -30.65
CA ALA A 144 -5.91 11.21 -29.89
C ALA A 144 -6.04 11.44 -28.37
N ALA A 145 -6.59 12.58 -27.96
CA ALA A 145 -6.85 12.88 -26.55
C ALA A 145 -7.86 11.93 -25.91
N VAL A 146 -8.91 11.54 -26.64
CA VAL A 146 -9.92 10.58 -26.17
C VAL A 146 -9.31 9.19 -26.05
N LYS A 147 -8.53 8.74 -27.06
CA LYS A 147 -7.79 7.47 -26.99
C LYS A 147 -6.86 7.41 -25.77
N ALA A 148 -6.17 8.52 -25.46
CA ALA A 148 -5.33 8.60 -24.27
C ALA A 148 -6.15 8.48 -22.97
N LEU A 149 -7.29 9.17 -22.86
CA LEU A 149 -8.16 9.07 -21.69
C LEU A 149 -8.74 7.67 -21.50
N VAL A 150 -9.19 7.02 -22.59
CA VAL A 150 -9.70 5.65 -22.55
C VAL A 150 -8.62 4.69 -22.06
N ARG A 151 -7.40 4.76 -22.62
CA ARG A 151 -6.26 3.93 -22.16
C ARG A 151 -5.93 4.15 -20.69
N LEU A 152 -5.99 5.39 -20.21
CA LEU A 152 -5.76 5.70 -18.79
C LEU A 152 -6.85 5.08 -17.89
N ALA A 153 -8.11 5.14 -18.33
CA ALA A 153 -9.22 4.53 -17.59
C ALA A 153 -9.16 3.00 -17.60
N GLU A 154 -8.79 2.39 -18.72
CA GLU A 154 -8.61 0.93 -18.85
C GLU A 154 -7.41 0.42 -18.05
N GLY A 155 -6.39 1.26 -17.86
CA GLY A 155 -5.22 0.97 -17.03
C GLY A 155 -5.37 1.39 -15.57
N TYR A 156 -6.55 1.84 -15.13
CA TYR A 156 -6.75 2.29 -13.75
C TYR A 156 -6.49 1.15 -12.77
N SER A 157 -5.79 1.46 -11.68
CA SER A 157 -5.63 0.59 -10.53
C SER A 157 -5.90 1.37 -9.24
N ALA A 158 -6.48 0.71 -8.25
CA ALA A 158 -6.80 1.32 -6.96
C ALA A 158 -5.55 2.00 -6.33
N ARG A 159 -5.73 3.22 -5.83
CA ARG A 159 -4.67 4.09 -5.28
C ARG A 159 -4.80 4.27 -3.77
N PHE A 160 -6.02 4.20 -3.25
CA PHE A 160 -6.34 4.38 -1.84
C PHE A 160 -6.76 3.08 -1.16
N HIS A 161 -6.96 1.99 -1.91
CA HIS A 161 -7.10 0.65 -1.33
C HIS A 161 -5.89 0.29 -0.46
N PRO A 162 -6.06 -0.39 0.70
CA PRO A 162 -4.97 -0.73 1.60
C PRO A 162 -3.78 -1.42 0.92
N VAL A 163 -4.01 -2.26 -0.09
CA VAL A 163 -2.93 -2.89 -0.86
C VAL A 163 -2.02 -1.84 -1.53
N ALA A 164 -2.61 -0.83 -2.18
CA ALA A 164 -1.85 0.21 -2.86
C ALA A 164 -1.08 1.10 -1.87
N LEU A 165 -1.71 1.41 -0.73
CA LEU A 165 -1.09 2.19 0.33
C LEU A 165 0.09 1.46 0.97
N ILE A 166 -0.04 0.15 1.24
CA ILE A 166 1.07 -0.66 1.77
C ILE A 166 2.22 -0.72 0.76
N LYS A 167 1.96 -0.95 -0.53
CA LYS A 167 3.00 -0.92 -1.58
C LYS A 167 3.78 0.40 -1.57
N LYS A 168 3.08 1.53 -1.49
CA LYS A 168 3.72 2.85 -1.41
C LYS A 168 4.56 3.00 -0.14
N GLN A 169 4.05 2.54 1.00
CA GLN A 169 4.76 2.58 2.29
C GLN A 169 6.01 1.70 2.28
N VAL A 170 5.92 0.49 1.72
CA VAL A 170 7.04 -0.45 1.54
C VAL A 170 8.17 0.21 0.74
N LEU A 171 7.85 0.79 -0.43
CA LEU A 171 8.85 1.43 -1.29
C LEU A 171 9.47 2.66 -0.62
N SER A 172 8.66 3.51 0.02
CA SER A 172 9.17 4.69 0.73
C SER A 172 10.03 4.31 1.94
N CYS A 173 9.68 3.24 2.66
CA CYS A 173 10.47 2.74 3.78
C CYS A 173 11.82 2.18 3.30
N GLU A 174 11.83 1.41 2.20
CA GLU A 174 13.07 0.92 1.57
C GLU A 174 13.99 2.07 1.20
N GLU A 175 13.45 3.08 0.51
CA GLU A 175 14.23 4.23 0.06
C GLU A 175 14.82 4.99 1.25
N SER A 176 14.02 5.18 2.31
CA SER A 176 14.48 5.79 3.55
C SER A 176 15.61 4.98 4.20
N VAL A 177 15.49 3.65 4.31
CA VAL A 177 16.54 2.78 4.89
C VAL A 177 17.83 2.84 4.05
N ARG A 178 17.71 2.81 2.72
CA ARG A 178 18.84 2.90 1.80
C ARG A 178 19.54 4.26 1.86
N SER A 179 18.80 5.32 2.20
CA SER A 179 19.34 6.69 2.34
C SER A 179 20.02 6.96 3.69
N TRP A 180 20.01 6.01 4.63
CA TRP A 180 20.65 6.22 5.92
C TRP A 180 22.13 6.60 5.74
N PRO A 181 22.62 7.65 6.44
CA PRO A 181 23.98 8.13 6.28
C PRO A 181 24.96 7.19 6.99
N LEU A 182 25.18 6.00 6.41
CA LEU A 182 26.16 5.01 6.84
C LEU A 182 27.59 5.42 6.41
N LEU A 183 27.88 6.72 6.40
CA LEU A 183 29.21 7.24 6.07
C LEU A 183 30.26 6.61 6.98
N PRO A 184 31.48 6.34 6.47
CA PRO A 184 32.54 5.81 7.30
C PRO A 184 32.77 6.75 8.48
N LEU A 185 32.73 6.17 9.68
CA LEU A 185 33.05 6.85 10.93
C LEU A 185 34.43 7.54 10.78
N PRO A 186 34.60 8.80 11.23
CA PRO A 186 35.91 9.43 11.29
C PRO A 186 36.92 8.51 12.01
N GLU A 187 38.20 8.55 11.63
CA GLU A 187 39.21 7.59 12.15
C GLU A 187 39.21 7.47 13.68
N ASP A 188 39.06 8.58 14.39
CA ASP A 188 39.00 8.61 15.86
C ASP A 188 37.78 7.85 16.39
N ALA A 189 36.64 7.97 15.71
CA ALA A 189 35.41 7.28 16.05
C ALA A 189 35.51 5.77 15.72
N ALA A 190 36.19 5.41 14.63
CA ALA A 190 36.45 4.02 14.26
C ALA A 190 37.38 3.33 15.26
N ARG A 191 38.44 4.01 15.73
CA ARG A 191 39.34 3.50 16.78
C ARG A 191 38.62 3.33 18.12
N GLU A 192 37.74 4.27 18.48
CA GLU A 192 36.91 4.15 19.69
C GLU A 192 35.89 3.01 19.58
N ALA A 193 35.27 2.81 18.41
CA ALA A 193 34.35 1.70 18.16
C ALA A 193 35.04 0.34 18.28
N ALA A 194 36.26 0.20 17.73
CA ALA A 194 37.05 -1.02 17.82
C ALA A 194 37.38 -1.40 19.28
N ARG A 195 37.61 -0.42 20.16
CA ARG A 195 37.85 -0.64 21.59
C ARG A 195 36.59 -1.06 22.37
N LEU A 196 35.40 -0.73 21.86
CA LEU A 196 34.12 -1.02 22.51
C LEU A 196 33.55 -2.40 22.16
N GLY A 197 34.18 -3.17 21.27
CA GLY A 197 33.77 -4.55 20.95
C GLY A 197 32.41 -4.66 20.23
N GLY A 198 31.93 -3.59 19.61
CA GLY A 198 30.55 -3.44 19.11
C GLY A 198 30.14 -4.24 17.87
N SER A 199 30.85 -5.31 17.49
CA SER A 199 30.52 -6.10 16.29
C SER A 199 29.86 -7.45 16.57
N SER A 200 29.85 -7.94 17.82
CA SER A 200 29.49 -9.34 18.11
C SER A 200 28.05 -9.73 17.74
N GLU A 201 27.07 -8.86 17.97
CA GLU A 201 25.65 -9.19 17.71
C GLU A 201 25.29 -9.07 16.23
N ALA A 202 25.83 -8.06 15.54
CA ALA A 202 25.67 -7.90 14.10
C ALA A 202 26.28 -9.09 13.35
N SER A 203 27.50 -9.51 13.71
CA SER A 203 28.14 -10.69 13.13
C SER A 203 27.42 -12.00 13.46
N ALA A 204 26.74 -12.09 14.61
CA ALA A 204 25.97 -13.27 14.98
C ALA A 204 24.66 -13.40 14.18
N CYS A 205 24.00 -12.28 13.88
CA CYS A 205 22.74 -12.28 13.13
C CYS A 205 22.95 -12.34 11.61
N GLU A 206 24.09 -11.90 11.11
CA GLU A 206 24.38 -11.79 9.67
C GLU A 206 24.14 -13.10 8.87
N PRO A 207 24.62 -14.28 9.29
CA PRO A 207 24.33 -15.53 8.59
C PRO A 207 22.82 -15.84 8.50
N LEU A 208 22.08 -15.57 9.58
CA LEU A 208 20.65 -15.83 9.64
C LEU A 208 19.87 -14.86 8.75
N ILE A 209 20.28 -13.59 8.69
CA ILE A 209 19.71 -12.60 7.76
C ILE A 209 19.94 -13.04 6.33
N ILE A 210 21.16 -13.46 5.97
CA ILE A 210 21.48 -13.99 4.64
C ILE A 210 20.61 -15.18 4.27
N GLN A 211 20.46 -16.13 5.19
CA GLN A 211 19.67 -17.32 4.96
C GLN A 211 18.18 -17.01 4.73
N ILE A 212 17.58 -16.17 5.58
CA ILE A 212 16.17 -15.78 5.43
C ILE A 212 15.97 -14.97 4.14
N MET A 213 16.87 -14.02 3.84
CA MET A 213 16.74 -13.18 2.65
C MET A 213 16.86 -14.01 1.38
N SER A 214 17.81 -14.93 1.28
CA SER A 214 17.91 -15.85 0.15
C SER A 214 16.63 -16.68 0.00
N ASP A 215 16.10 -17.24 1.09
CA ASP A 215 14.84 -18.00 1.07
C ASP A 215 13.66 -17.16 0.55
N LEU A 216 13.43 -15.97 1.12
CA LEU A 216 12.38 -15.05 0.65
C LEU A 216 12.55 -14.67 -0.82
N CYS A 217 13.79 -14.50 -1.26
CA CYS A 217 14.10 -14.12 -2.61
C CYS A 217 13.77 -15.21 -3.65
N HIS A 218 13.92 -16.48 -3.31
CA HIS A 218 13.47 -17.59 -4.17
C HIS A 218 11.95 -17.56 -4.43
N HIS A 219 11.19 -16.91 -3.54
CA HIS A 219 9.74 -16.75 -3.67
C HIS A 219 9.31 -15.51 -4.47
N VAL A 220 10.25 -14.72 -5.00
CA VAL A 220 9.93 -13.60 -5.89
C VAL A 220 9.32 -14.15 -7.19
N PRO A 221 8.11 -13.70 -7.57
CA PRO A 221 7.50 -14.15 -8.83
C PRO A 221 8.42 -13.87 -10.02
N GLY A 222 8.66 -14.87 -10.88
CA GLY A 222 9.56 -14.68 -12.03
C GLY A 222 11.05 -14.56 -11.68
N HIS A 223 11.48 -14.99 -10.48
CA HIS A 223 12.88 -14.99 -10.01
C HIS A 223 13.89 -15.44 -11.08
N HIS A 224 13.62 -16.56 -11.77
CA HIS A 224 14.51 -17.12 -12.79
C HIS A 224 14.61 -16.28 -14.08
N CYS A 225 13.60 -15.48 -14.41
CA CYS A 225 13.58 -14.68 -15.65
C CYS A 225 14.09 -13.25 -15.45
N ALA A 226 13.89 -12.66 -14.27
CA ALA A 226 14.19 -11.25 -14.02
C ALA A 226 15.40 -11.00 -13.11
N PHE A 227 15.85 -12.01 -12.34
CA PHE A 227 16.78 -11.82 -11.23
C PHE A 227 17.85 -12.90 -11.08
N GLY A 228 18.26 -13.55 -12.18
CA GLY A 228 19.32 -14.57 -12.17
C GLY A 228 20.57 -14.11 -11.40
N GLY A 229 20.95 -14.86 -10.36
CA GLY A 229 22.11 -14.57 -9.51
C GLY A 229 21.82 -13.95 -8.14
N LEU A 230 20.56 -13.90 -7.70
CA LEU A 230 20.19 -13.30 -6.41
C LEU A 230 20.86 -13.96 -5.19
N ASP A 231 21.16 -15.26 -5.27
CA ASP A 231 21.89 -16.03 -4.23
C ASP A 231 23.33 -15.55 -3.99
N SER A 232 23.86 -14.74 -4.92
CA SER A 232 25.20 -14.15 -4.84
C SER A 232 25.21 -12.64 -4.62
N LEU A 233 24.04 -12.01 -4.41
CA LEU A 233 23.98 -10.56 -4.22
C LEU A 233 24.49 -10.16 -2.83
N PRO A 234 25.35 -9.13 -2.76
CA PRO A 234 25.65 -8.44 -1.51
C PRO A 234 24.35 -8.02 -0.80
N VAL A 235 24.34 -8.08 0.53
CA VAL A 235 23.21 -7.73 1.42
C VAL A 235 22.56 -6.40 1.03
N GLU A 236 23.37 -5.45 0.55
CA GLU A 236 22.97 -4.10 0.14
C GLU A 236 22.12 -4.06 -1.14
N ARG A 237 22.06 -5.15 -1.92
CA ARG A 237 21.36 -5.22 -3.21
C ARG A 237 20.07 -6.03 -3.16
N TRP A 238 19.74 -6.67 -2.05
CA TRP A 238 18.49 -7.41 -1.87
C TRP A 238 17.20 -6.58 -1.92
N PRO A 239 17.19 -5.25 -1.73
CA PRO A 239 15.97 -4.46 -1.96
C PRO A 239 15.54 -4.35 -3.42
N ARG A 240 16.38 -4.73 -4.39
CA ARG A 240 16.13 -4.59 -5.84
C ARG A 240 14.81 -5.21 -6.35
N PRO A 241 14.31 -6.34 -5.82
CA PRO A 241 13.04 -6.91 -6.28
C PRO A 241 11.81 -6.10 -5.84
N LEU A 242 11.91 -5.23 -4.83
CA LEU A 242 10.74 -4.56 -4.24
C LEU A 242 9.92 -3.73 -5.24
N PRO A 243 10.51 -2.89 -6.11
CA PRO A 243 9.75 -2.18 -7.15
C PRO A 243 8.99 -3.11 -8.08
N TYR A 244 9.61 -4.23 -8.47
CA TYR A 244 8.96 -5.25 -9.30
C TYR A 244 7.81 -5.93 -8.55
N ILE A 245 8.03 -6.41 -7.32
CA ILE A 245 6.99 -7.05 -6.50
C ILE A 245 5.81 -6.10 -6.30
N CYS A 246 6.07 -4.82 -5.99
CA CYS A 246 5.03 -3.82 -5.79
C CYS A 246 4.29 -3.47 -7.10
N SER A 247 4.89 -3.68 -8.27
CA SER A 247 4.22 -3.51 -9.57
C SER A 247 3.24 -4.63 -9.91
N LEU A 248 3.36 -5.80 -9.27
CA LEU A 248 2.49 -6.95 -9.55
C LEU A 248 1.04 -6.65 -9.17
N ARG A 249 0.10 -7.03 -10.05
CA ARG A 249 -1.33 -6.81 -9.80
C ARG A 249 -1.81 -7.69 -8.65
N VAL A 250 -2.57 -7.10 -7.73
CA VAL A 250 -3.25 -7.79 -6.64
C VAL A 250 -4.73 -7.38 -6.72
N PRO A 251 -5.67 -8.33 -6.86
CA PRO A 251 -7.09 -8.00 -6.94
C PRO A 251 -7.55 -7.19 -5.73
N THR A 252 -8.33 -6.12 -5.94
CA THR A 252 -8.81 -5.25 -4.85
C THR A 252 -10.33 -5.20 -4.73
N LEU A 253 -11.05 -5.64 -5.76
CA LEU A 253 -12.51 -5.70 -5.74
C LEU A 253 -12.99 -6.84 -4.84
N PHE A 254 -14.01 -6.53 -4.04
CA PHE A 254 -14.72 -7.51 -3.21
C PHE A 254 -13.81 -8.32 -2.27
N CYS A 255 -12.72 -7.71 -1.79
CA CYS A 255 -11.76 -8.38 -0.91
C CYS A 255 -12.46 -8.99 0.33
N PRO A 256 -12.35 -10.31 0.55
CA PRO A 256 -12.97 -10.94 1.71
C PRO A 256 -12.40 -10.44 3.04
N ARG A 257 -13.21 -10.55 4.10
CA ARG A 257 -12.84 -10.11 5.45
C ARG A 257 -11.50 -10.69 5.94
N ALA A 258 -11.20 -11.94 5.58
CA ALA A 258 -9.93 -12.58 5.93
C ALA A 258 -8.71 -11.88 5.30
N VAL A 259 -8.84 -11.40 4.06
CA VAL A 259 -7.80 -10.61 3.38
C VAL A 259 -7.64 -9.27 4.08
N LEU A 260 -8.74 -8.57 4.39
CA LEU A 260 -8.71 -7.28 5.09
C LEU A 260 -8.07 -7.38 6.48
N GLU A 261 -8.31 -8.47 7.21
CA GLU A 261 -7.68 -8.73 8.52
C GLU A 261 -6.15 -8.82 8.39
N VAL A 262 -5.65 -9.56 7.39
CA VAL A 262 -4.21 -9.66 7.11
C VAL A 262 -3.63 -8.31 6.69
N LEU A 263 -4.30 -7.60 5.77
CA LEU A 263 -3.87 -6.27 5.29
C LEU A 263 -3.73 -5.27 6.45
N THR A 264 -4.61 -5.33 7.45
CA THR A 264 -4.54 -4.48 8.64
C THR A 264 -3.24 -4.71 9.43
N VAL A 265 -2.83 -5.97 9.60
CA VAL A 265 -1.59 -6.31 10.31
C VAL A 265 -0.37 -5.93 9.47
N LEU A 266 -0.36 -6.24 8.17
CA LEU A 266 0.74 -5.89 7.26
C LEU A 266 0.96 -4.37 7.21
N ARG A 267 -0.11 -3.58 7.11
CA ARG A 267 -0.07 -2.12 7.18
C ARG A 267 0.53 -1.63 8.48
N SER A 268 0.15 -2.24 9.60
CA SER A 268 0.69 -1.87 10.91
C SER A 268 2.19 -2.13 10.99
N ILE A 269 2.66 -3.28 10.47
CA ILE A 269 4.09 -3.60 10.37
C ILE A 269 4.82 -2.55 9.52
N SER A 270 4.34 -2.26 8.30
CA SER A 270 4.93 -1.25 7.41
C SER A 270 5.00 0.13 8.05
N SER A 271 3.96 0.54 8.76
CA SER A 271 3.91 1.81 9.48
C SER A 271 4.98 1.89 10.57
N ARG A 272 5.15 0.80 11.34
CA ARG A 272 6.21 0.73 12.36
C ARG A 272 7.61 0.71 11.76
N CYS A 273 7.83 0.00 10.65
CA CYS A 273 9.10 0.04 9.92
C CYS A 273 9.43 1.47 9.45
N ALA A 274 8.47 2.19 8.87
CA ALA A 274 8.64 3.57 8.45
C ALA A 274 8.96 4.49 9.64
N GLN A 275 8.27 4.30 10.77
CA GLN A 275 8.55 5.03 12.01
C GLN A 275 9.97 4.80 12.52
N VAL A 276 10.43 3.54 12.58
CA VAL A 276 11.81 3.21 12.96
C VAL A 276 12.80 3.87 12.00
N SER A 277 12.53 3.80 10.69
CA SER A 277 13.42 4.40 9.68
C SER A 277 13.57 5.90 9.85
N GLN A 278 12.47 6.63 10.09
CA GLN A 278 12.51 8.06 10.38
C GLN A 278 13.26 8.38 11.67
N GLN A 279 13.03 7.61 12.74
CA GLN A 279 13.71 7.81 14.03
C GLN A 279 15.22 7.58 13.91
N VAL A 280 15.64 6.54 13.19
CA VAL A 280 17.04 6.22 12.94
C VAL A 280 17.70 7.30 12.09
N ALA A 281 17.09 7.70 10.97
CA ALA A 281 17.62 8.74 10.09
C ALA A 281 17.82 10.07 10.83
N ALA A 282 16.80 10.53 11.57
CA ALA A 282 16.88 11.75 12.36
C ALA A 282 17.94 11.67 13.48
N SER A 283 18.08 10.50 14.12
CA SER A 283 19.08 10.27 15.16
C SER A 283 20.50 10.27 14.60
N LEU A 284 20.73 9.62 13.46
CA LEU A 284 22.02 9.62 12.76
C LEU A 284 22.42 11.03 12.32
N GLU A 285 21.51 11.78 11.69
CA GLU A 285 21.76 13.15 11.24
C GLU A 285 22.11 14.07 12.42
N ARG A 286 21.26 14.06 13.46
CA ARG A 286 21.45 14.92 14.64
C ARG A 286 22.74 14.58 15.38
N ARG A 287 22.99 13.30 15.68
CA ARG A 287 24.18 12.88 16.42
C ARG A 287 25.45 12.97 15.58
N GLY A 288 25.36 12.75 14.27
CA GLY A 288 26.45 12.94 13.32
C GLY A 288 26.92 14.39 13.28
N ARG A 289 25.99 15.36 13.22
CA ARG A 289 26.32 16.80 13.32
C ARG A 289 27.00 17.14 14.65
N GLN A 290 26.43 16.66 15.76
CA GLN A 290 27.02 16.89 17.09
C GLN A 290 28.42 16.28 17.25
N TRP A 291 28.66 15.13 16.61
CA TRP A 291 29.99 14.53 16.56
C TRP A 291 30.98 15.39 15.76
N ALA A 292 30.58 15.85 14.56
CA ALA A 292 31.40 16.70 13.70
C ALA A 292 31.75 18.04 14.37
N GLU A 293 30.80 18.62 15.09
CA GLU A 293 30.97 19.86 15.87
C GLU A 293 31.75 19.65 17.19
N LYS A 294 32.17 18.42 17.50
CA LYS A 294 32.84 18.04 18.75
C LYS A 294 32.04 18.43 20.01
N SER A 295 30.71 18.49 19.91
CA SER A 295 29.81 18.91 21.00
C SER A 295 29.31 17.74 21.86
N LEU A 296 29.63 16.49 21.49
CA LEU A 296 29.25 15.29 22.26
C LEU A 296 30.19 15.04 23.45
N ARG A 297 29.61 14.87 24.64
CA ARG A 297 30.32 14.38 25.83
C ARG A 297 30.72 12.91 25.70
N SER A 298 31.74 12.45 26.43
CA SER A 298 32.25 11.07 26.37
C SER A 298 31.16 9.97 26.40
N ARG A 299 30.22 10.02 27.35
CA ARG A 299 29.08 9.07 27.42
C ARG A 299 28.17 9.14 26.18
N GLN A 300 27.95 10.33 25.63
CA GLN A 300 27.13 10.53 24.43
C GLN A 300 27.84 10.02 23.17
N ARG A 301 29.18 10.14 23.13
CA ARG A 301 30.03 9.56 22.08
C ARG A 301 29.94 8.03 22.09
N GLN A 302 30.08 7.40 23.26
CA GLN A 302 29.90 5.94 23.39
C GLN A 302 28.49 5.48 22.95
N ASN A 303 27.44 6.18 23.38
CA ASN A 303 26.07 5.87 22.94
C ASN A 303 25.87 6.03 21.43
N PHE A 304 26.50 7.03 20.82
CA PHE A 304 26.46 7.22 19.37
C PHE A 304 27.16 6.09 18.63
N LEU A 305 28.30 5.61 19.13
CA LEU A 305 29.00 4.47 18.53
C LEU A 305 28.16 3.18 18.62
N ARG A 306 27.50 2.93 19.76
CA ARG A 306 26.54 1.81 19.91
C ARG A 306 25.35 1.92 18.96
N MET A 307 24.83 3.13 18.78
CA MET A 307 23.78 3.38 17.79
C MET A 307 24.26 3.02 16.38
N VAL A 308 25.44 3.50 15.97
CA VAL A 308 25.98 3.22 14.63
C VAL A 308 26.20 1.72 14.42
N SER A 309 26.67 0.97 15.42
CA SER A 309 26.76 -0.48 15.32
C SER A 309 25.39 -1.15 15.19
N SER A 310 24.40 -0.75 16.00
CA SER A 310 23.04 -1.32 15.91
C SER A 310 22.37 -0.98 14.58
N VAL A 311 22.59 0.21 14.03
CA VAL A 311 22.03 0.61 12.73
C VAL A 311 22.53 -0.30 11.59
N LYS A 312 23.81 -0.74 11.62
CA LYS A 312 24.34 -1.70 10.64
C LYS A 312 23.60 -3.04 10.65
N LEU A 313 23.10 -3.46 11.82
CA LEU A 313 22.25 -4.64 11.95
C LEU A 313 20.79 -4.34 11.56
N LEU A 314 20.25 -3.19 11.98
CA LEU A 314 18.85 -2.85 11.75
C LEU A 314 18.53 -2.57 10.28
N ALA A 315 19.46 -2.04 9.49
CA ALA A 315 19.26 -1.77 8.07
C ALA A 315 18.86 -3.03 7.27
N PRO A 316 19.65 -4.12 7.27
CA PRO A 316 19.26 -5.34 6.56
C PRO A 316 18.02 -6.02 7.15
N VAL A 317 17.79 -5.90 8.47
CA VAL A 317 16.61 -6.46 9.13
C VAL A 317 15.33 -5.73 8.73
N LEU A 318 15.33 -4.40 8.65
CA LEU A 318 14.18 -3.64 8.15
C LEU A 318 13.94 -3.96 6.67
N SER A 319 14.98 -4.05 5.85
CA SER A 319 14.85 -4.46 4.45
C SER A 319 14.23 -5.85 4.32
N LEU A 320 14.61 -6.80 5.18
CA LEU A 320 14.02 -8.13 5.25
C LEU A 320 12.54 -8.08 5.62
N VAL A 321 12.17 -7.35 6.66
CA VAL A 321 10.76 -7.21 7.07
C VAL A 321 9.92 -6.55 5.96
N VAL A 322 10.46 -5.53 5.30
CA VAL A 322 9.78 -4.86 4.18
C VAL A 322 9.63 -5.79 2.97
N LEU A 323 10.63 -6.60 2.65
CA LEU A 323 10.54 -7.64 1.61
C LEU A 323 9.48 -8.69 1.95
N LEU A 324 9.48 -9.18 3.19
CA LEU A 324 8.48 -10.13 3.68
C LEU A 324 7.07 -9.54 3.51
N VAL A 325 6.85 -8.29 3.93
CA VAL A 325 5.54 -7.63 3.77
C VAL A 325 5.14 -7.55 2.29
N ALA A 326 6.06 -7.19 1.39
CA ALA A 326 5.76 -7.08 -0.03
C ALA A 326 5.36 -8.43 -0.66
N LEU A 327 6.10 -9.51 -0.32
CA LEU A 327 5.82 -10.85 -0.82
C LEU A 327 4.49 -11.40 -0.27
N GLU A 328 4.24 -11.24 1.03
CA GLU A 328 2.99 -11.65 1.68
C GLU A 328 1.79 -10.85 1.14
N LEU A 329 1.99 -9.56 0.81
CA LEU A 329 0.97 -8.72 0.21
C LEU A 329 0.54 -9.21 -1.18
N VAL A 330 1.49 -9.60 -2.03
CA VAL A 330 1.18 -10.15 -3.36
C VAL A 330 0.49 -11.51 -3.24
N SER A 331 0.79 -12.26 -2.18
CA SER A 331 0.20 -13.58 -1.91
C SER A 331 -1.05 -13.54 -1.01
N VAL A 332 -1.57 -12.35 -0.68
CA VAL A 332 -2.56 -12.16 0.40
C VAL A 332 -3.85 -12.96 0.19
N HIS A 333 -4.26 -13.18 -1.06
CA HIS A 333 -5.45 -13.94 -1.41
C HIS A 333 -5.35 -15.44 -1.08
N GLY A 334 -4.13 -15.96 -0.89
CA GLY A 334 -3.90 -17.33 -0.42
C GLY A 334 -4.54 -17.62 0.94
N VAL A 335 -4.81 -16.60 1.75
CA VAL A 335 -5.47 -16.75 3.06
C VAL A 335 -6.89 -17.35 2.97
N GLN A 336 -7.52 -17.28 1.81
CA GLN A 336 -8.86 -17.82 1.58
C GLN A 336 -8.88 -19.35 1.59
N GLY A 337 -7.80 -19.98 1.09
CA GLY A 337 -7.63 -21.44 1.10
C GLY A 337 -7.17 -22.00 2.45
N GLU A 338 -6.94 -21.15 3.46
CA GLU A 338 -6.50 -21.60 4.78
C GLU A 338 -7.65 -22.10 5.64
N GLU A 339 -7.45 -23.29 6.20
CA GLU A 339 -8.21 -23.76 7.35
C GLU A 339 -8.18 -22.73 8.50
N PRO A 340 -9.27 -22.58 9.28
CA PRO A 340 -9.34 -21.59 10.36
C PRO A 340 -8.17 -21.66 11.35
N CYS A 341 -7.69 -22.86 11.64
CA CYS A 341 -6.53 -23.09 12.50
C CYS A 341 -5.21 -22.60 11.87
N GLY A 342 -5.04 -22.82 10.56
CA GLY A 342 -3.89 -22.34 9.78
C GLY A 342 -3.86 -20.82 9.74
N ARG A 343 -5.00 -20.18 9.43
CA ARG A 343 -5.16 -18.72 9.44
C ARG A 343 -4.81 -18.11 10.79
N ARG A 344 -5.29 -18.68 11.90
CA ARG A 344 -4.95 -18.19 13.25
C ARG A 344 -3.47 -18.32 13.56
N ARG A 345 -2.80 -19.38 13.10
CA ARG A 345 -1.35 -19.55 13.27
C ARG A 345 -0.59 -18.49 12.47
N TYR A 346 -0.97 -18.26 11.22
CA TYR A 346 -0.40 -17.23 10.37
C TYR A 346 -0.58 -15.81 10.93
N LEU A 347 -1.78 -15.46 11.39
CA LEU A 347 -2.02 -14.16 12.03
C LEU A 347 -1.22 -13.98 13.33
N ARG A 348 -1.01 -15.05 14.12
CA ARG A 348 -0.13 -14.99 15.29
C ARG A 348 1.32 -14.70 14.90
N PHE A 349 1.80 -15.29 13.80
CA PHE A 349 3.12 -15.00 13.25
C PHE A 349 3.24 -13.53 12.83
N LEU A 350 2.30 -13.00 12.04
CA LEU A 350 2.31 -11.58 11.66
C LEU A 350 2.25 -10.67 12.88
N LYS A 351 1.45 -11.02 13.90
CA LYS A 351 1.40 -10.28 15.17
C LYS A 351 2.72 -10.32 15.93
N SER A 352 3.50 -11.40 15.87
CA SER A 352 4.85 -11.42 16.45
C SER A 352 5.84 -10.52 15.70
N VAL A 353 5.73 -10.44 14.37
CA VAL A 353 6.53 -9.50 13.56
C VAL A 353 6.11 -8.05 13.86
N LEU A 354 4.81 -7.80 14.02
CA LEU A 354 4.29 -6.51 14.46
C LEU A 354 4.85 -6.13 15.84
N GLN A 355 4.73 -7.02 16.84
CA GLN A 355 5.26 -6.77 18.17
C GLN A 355 6.76 -6.46 18.15
N PHE A 356 7.54 -7.16 17.32
CA PHE A 356 8.96 -6.88 17.12
C PHE A 356 9.18 -5.46 16.58
N THR A 357 8.50 -5.07 15.51
CA THR A 357 8.62 -3.73 14.92
C THR A 357 8.14 -2.61 15.86
N GLU A 358 7.13 -2.87 16.69
CA GLU A 358 6.70 -1.96 17.76
C GLU A 358 7.78 -1.78 18.84
N ASN A 359 8.41 -2.88 19.26
CA ASN A 359 9.50 -2.84 20.21
C ASN A 359 10.71 -2.07 19.64
N LEU A 360 11.04 -2.27 18.36
CA LEU A 360 12.07 -1.48 17.69
C LEU A 360 11.73 0.01 17.68
N ALA A 361 10.49 0.39 17.36
CA ALA A 361 10.06 1.79 17.38
C ALA A 361 10.12 2.41 18.80
N ALA A 362 9.86 1.62 19.83
CA ALA A 362 10.04 2.06 21.21
C ALA A 362 11.52 2.26 21.55
N CYS A 363 12.39 1.30 21.18
CA CYS A 363 13.82 1.33 21.50
C CYS A 363 14.58 2.44 20.75
N THR A 364 14.23 2.67 19.49
CA THR A 364 14.86 3.67 18.61
C THR A 364 14.29 5.08 18.80
N SER A 365 13.27 5.24 19.65
CA SER A 365 12.73 6.56 19.98
C SER A 365 13.80 7.47 20.62
N PRO A 366 13.78 8.79 20.33
CA PRO A 366 14.74 9.74 20.91
C PRO A 366 14.74 9.77 22.44
N ALA A 367 13.62 9.40 23.07
CA ALA A 367 13.44 9.38 24.52
C ALA A 367 14.10 8.16 25.19
N ARG A 368 13.99 6.96 24.58
CA ARG A 368 14.56 5.73 25.16
C ARG A 368 16.00 5.50 24.76
N ASN A 369 16.33 5.63 23.47
CA ASN A 369 17.69 5.47 22.96
C ASN A 369 18.35 4.13 23.39
N GLN A 370 17.60 3.03 23.31
CA GLN A 370 17.97 1.69 23.79
C GLN A 370 18.48 0.81 22.62
N TRP A 371 19.65 1.14 22.09
CA TRP A 371 20.22 0.50 20.89
C TRP A 371 20.69 -0.95 21.09
N ASP A 372 21.21 -1.26 22.29
CA ASP A 372 21.64 -2.62 22.65
C ASP A 372 20.41 -3.55 22.78
N GLU A 373 19.30 -3.04 23.33
CA GLU A 373 18.03 -3.78 23.40
C GLU A 373 17.48 -4.11 22.01
N ALA A 374 17.50 -3.11 21.11
CA ALA A 374 17.04 -3.29 19.74
C ALA A 374 17.82 -4.40 19.00
N ALA A 375 19.13 -4.46 19.22
CA ALA A 375 19.98 -5.49 18.64
C ALA A 375 19.69 -6.88 19.25
N ARG A 376 19.51 -6.99 20.56
CA ARG A 376 19.14 -8.25 21.22
C ARG A 376 17.79 -8.80 20.75
N LEU A 377 16.77 -7.95 20.63
CA LEU A 377 15.44 -8.35 20.17
C LEU A 377 15.44 -8.86 18.72
N THR A 378 16.37 -8.38 17.91
CA THR A 378 16.50 -8.74 16.50
C THR A 378 16.78 -10.23 16.33
N HIS A 379 17.69 -10.80 17.12
CA HIS A 379 18.03 -12.23 17.00
C HIS A 379 16.81 -13.14 17.24
N THR A 380 16.03 -12.88 18.29
CA THR A 380 14.81 -13.65 18.59
C THR A 380 13.77 -13.54 17.48
N ALA A 381 13.59 -12.34 16.93
CA ALA A 381 12.65 -12.12 15.82
C ALA A 381 13.08 -12.87 14.55
N LEU A 382 14.38 -12.82 14.21
CA LEU A 382 14.93 -13.52 13.05
C LEU A 382 14.75 -15.04 13.17
N LEU A 383 15.00 -15.63 14.34
CA LEU A 383 14.72 -17.05 14.57
C LEU A 383 13.23 -17.39 14.40
N GLY A 384 12.34 -16.51 14.88
CA GLY A 384 10.89 -16.66 14.69
C GLY A 384 10.49 -16.63 13.20
N ILE A 385 11.07 -15.72 12.42
CA ILE A 385 10.83 -15.61 10.98
C ILE A 385 11.39 -16.85 10.25
N TRP A 386 12.65 -17.22 10.53
CA TRP A 386 13.30 -18.38 9.94
C TRP A 386 12.52 -19.68 10.20
N THR A 387 12.18 -19.98 11.45
CA THR A 387 11.45 -21.20 11.81
C THR A 387 10.07 -21.27 11.15
N PHE A 388 9.40 -20.14 10.93
CA PHE A 388 8.13 -20.09 10.23
C PHE A 388 8.28 -20.26 8.71
N SER A 389 9.38 -19.73 8.15
CA SER A 389 9.77 -19.90 6.74
C SER A 389 10.13 -21.34 6.42
N GLU A 390 11.01 -21.95 7.23
CA GLU A 390 11.46 -23.35 7.08
C GLU A 390 10.28 -24.34 7.10
N ARG A 391 9.26 -24.06 7.91
CA ARG A 391 8.03 -24.86 7.98
C ARG A 391 7.06 -24.60 6.82
N ARG A 392 7.41 -23.71 5.88
CA ARG A 392 6.61 -23.27 4.73
C ARG A 392 5.21 -22.75 5.11
N GLN A 393 5.12 -22.01 6.22
CA GLN A 393 3.83 -21.59 6.79
C GLN A 393 3.38 -20.18 6.36
N MET A 394 4.24 -19.40 5.70
CA MET A 394 3.88 -18.10 5.11
C MET A 394 3.01 -18.25 3.85
N LEU A 395 2.29 -17.19 3.44
CA LEU A 395 1.42 -17.25 2.26
C LEU A 395 2.23 -17.40 0.97
N ILE A 396 3.43 -16.82 0.90
CA ILE A 396 4.30 -16.88 -0.27
C ILE A 396 4.70 -18.30 -0.66
N HIS A 397 4.83 -19.20 0.31
CA HIS A 397 5.15 -20.60 0.07
C HIS A 397 4.02 -21.34 -0.65
N ARG A 398 2.79 -20.84 -0.55
CA ARG A 398 1.57 -21.49 -1.03
C ARG A 398 1.13 -20.96 -2.39
N ALA A 399 1.55 -19.74 -2.73
CA ALA A 399 1.35 -19.15 -4.05
C ALA A 399 1.99 -19.96 -5.19
N GLY A 400 3.01 -20.80 -4.89
CA GLY A 400 3.66 -21.68 -5.85
C GLY A 400 3.01 -23.06 -6.04
N SER A 401 2.05 -23.46 -5.20
CA SER A 401 1.42 -24.80 -5.24
C SER A 401 0.08 -24.85 -5.95
N SER A 402 -0.34 -23.76 -6.57
CA SER A 402 -1.65 -23.61 -7.24
C SER A 402 -1.53 -23.24 -8.72
N ARG A 403 -0.51 -23.76 -9.41
CA ARG A 403 -0.45 -23.80 -10.88
C ARG A 403 -0.74 -25.19 -11.40
#